data_AF-A0A1A8IZ30-F1
#
_entry.id   AF-A0A1A8IZ30-F1
#
_cell.length_a   1.000
_cell.length_b   1.000
_cell.length_c   1.000
_cell.angle_alpha   90.00
_cell.angle_beta   90.00
_cell.angle_gamma   90.00
#
_symmetry.space_group_name_H-M   'P 1'
#
loop_
_entity.id
_entity.type
_entity.pdbx_description
1 polymer ?
#
loop_
_entity_poly.entity_id
_entity_poly.type
_entity_poly.pdbx_seq_one_letter_code
_entity_poly.pdbx_strand_id
1 'polypeptide(L)'
;MVEKKNVERLLNLTFNKSIKVKPQTTTSHDLTLLLDQGDRDLWISHLSKEGFPDRVYLLAAVIFQNQHLEKPAAHRFINYGKDRGLPLPEFRDDDMQRAAYELAFSTLKYQELLEEVLIDSRFYRKQPVPADQMGLVAVMLFDFQDRKFPKRKRQRKGEIIEAVREVENVLLRFKTKLAAALARCRLRHNHSCIECFLRETVRKKQEMALKLPLYAWVNTLKSSLDEVQSVLRNAGFSQVKSIEQLKGHTFCQDPHCGDTLVFPAQ
;
A
#
# COMPACT_ATOMS: atom_id res chain seq x y z
N MET A 1 -4.54 34.34 -18.58
CA MET A 1 -4.84 34.67 -17.15
C MET A 1 -5.99 33.81 -16.62
N VAL A 2 -5.94 32.48 -16.77
CA VAL A 2 -7.05 31.54 -16.45
C VAL A 2 -6.59 30.31 -15.63
N GLU A 3 -5.30 30.22 -15.24
CA GLU A 3 -4.75 29.01 -14.61
C GLU A 3 -4.87 28.93 -13.09
N LYS A 4 -5.36 29.98 -12.41
CA LYS A 4 -5.44 30.00 -10.93
C LYS A 4 -6.74 29.41 -10.36
N LYS A 5 -7.76 29.13 -11.17
CA LYS A 5 -9.09 28.69 -10.70
C LYS A 5 -9.22 27.20 -10.37
N ASN A 6 -8.34 26.35 -10.88
CA ASN A 6 -8.43 24.90 -10.64
C ASN A 6 -7.68 24.42 -9.39
N VAL A 7 -6.65 25.15 -8.96
CA VAL A 7 -5.85 24.82 -7.76
C VAL A 7 -6.65 25.01 -6.46
N GLU A 8 -7.55 25.99 -6.43
CA GLU A 8 -8.47 26.21 -5.30
C GLU A 8 -9.47 25.07 -5.10
N ARG A 9 -9.76 24.26 -6.13
CA ARG A 9 -10.82 23.24 -6.07
C ARG A 9 -10.40 21.97 -5.30
N LEU A 10 -9.10 21.66 -5.27
CA LEU A 10 -8.54 20.53 -4.51
C LEU A 10 -8.18 20.91 -3.07
N LEU A 11 -7.82 22.16 -2.82
CA LEU A 11 -7.43 22.64 -1.49
C LEU A 11 -8.63 23.05 -0.60
N ASN A 12 -9.76 23.48 -1.19
CA ASN A 12 -10.91 24.00 -0.43
C ASN A 12 -11.82 22.92 0.21
N LEU A 13 -11.45 21.64 0.14
CA LEU A 13 -12.29 20.54 0.65
C LEU A 13 -11.98 20.11 2.10
N THR A 14 -11.00 20.70 2.80
CA THR A 14 -10.62 20.19 4.14
C THR A 14 -10.27 21.20 5.23
N PHE A 15 -10.26 22.51 4.99
CA PHE A 15 -9.87 23.46 6.03
C PHE A 15 -11.03 24.29 6.56
N ASN A 16 -11.59 23.87 7.71
CA ASN A 16 -12.04 24.76 8.79
C ASN A 16 -12.48 23.97 10.05
N LYS A 17 -11.54 23.72 10.97
CA LYS A 17 -11.63 24.17 12.38
C LYS A 17 -10.41 23.69 13.18
N SER A 18 -9.69 24.63 13.75
CA SER A 18 -8.64 24.41 14.75
C SER A 18 -9.26 23.91 16.07
N ILE A 19 -8.75 22.82 16.62
CA ILE A 19 -8.89 22.47 18.04
C ILE A 19 -7.52 22.03 18.56
N LYS A 20 -7.01 22.80 19.52
CA LYS A 20 -5.85 22.49 20.37
C LYS A 20 -6.17 21.32 21.29
N VAL A 21 -5.33 20.28 21.36
CA VAL A 21 -5.29 19.37 22.52
C VAL A 21 -3.83 18.99 22.85
N LYS A 22 -3.52 19.03 24.15
CA LYS A 22 -2.23 18.76 24.83
C LYS A 22 -1.95 17.25 24.97
N PRO A 23 -0.71 16.83 25.30
CA PRO A 23 -0.28 15.43 25.21
C PRO A 23 -0.80 14.58 26.37
N GLN A 24 -1.23 13.34 26.09
CA GLN A 24 -1.50 12.33 27.12
C GLN A 24 -0.81 10.99 26.83
N THR A 25 0.02 10.64 27.81
CA THR A 25 0.41 9.34 28.39
C THR A 25 -0.01 8.04 27.70
N THR A 26 0.98 7.24 27.30
CA THR A 26 0.90 5.85 26.86
C THR A 26 0.49 4.90 27.99
N THR A 27 -0.57 4.08 27.77
CA THR A 27 -0.92 2.91 28.59
C THR A 27 -1.35 1.73 27.73
N SER A 28 -0.78 0.55 28.03
CA SER A 28 -1.33 -0.84 27.95
C SER A 28 -2.12 -1.34 26.73
N HIS A 29 -2.23 -0.58 25.63
CA HIS A 29 -3.04 -0.96 24.46
C HIS A 29 -2.27 -1.73 23.36
N ASP A 30 -0.94 -1.82 23.43
CA ASP A 30 -0.13 -2.34 22.32
C ASP A 30 -0.16 -3.88 22.17
N LEU A 31 -0.48 -4.64 23.21
CA LEU A 31 -0.46 -6.11 23.16
C LEU A 31 -1.76 -6.73 22.61
N THR A 32 -2.85 -5.96 22.57
CA THR A 32 -4.12 -6.38 21.96
C THR A 32 -4.10 -6.24 20.43
N LEU A 33 -3.13 -5.50 19.86
CA LEU A 33 -3.03 -5.27 18.42
C LEU A 33 -2.54 -6.48 17.62
N LEU A 34 -1.79 -7.40 18.25
CA LEU A 34 -1.17 -8.54 17.57
C LEU A 34 -2.15 -9.68 17.25
N LEU A 35 -3.16 -9.90 18.10
CA LEU A 35 -4.19 -10.94 17.87
C LEU A 35 -5.28 -10.49 16.89
N ASP A 36 -5.46 -9.18 16.76
CA ASP A 36 -6.45 -8.53 15.88
C ASP A 36 -5.87 -8.26 14.47
N GLN A 37 -4.60 -8.61 14.24
CA GLN A 37 -3.91 -8.47 12.96
C GLN A 37 -4.36 -9.54 11.94
N GLY A 38 -4.68 -10.76 12.39
CA GLY A 38 -5.18 -11.85 11.54
C GLY A 38 -6.56 -11.58 10.95
N ASP A 39 -7.49 -11.01 11.73
CA ASP A 39 -8.81 -10.59 11.24
C ASP A 39 -8.72 -9.36 10.32
N ARG A 40 -7.74 -8.47 10.55
CA ARG A 40 -7.47 -7.31 9.69
C ARG A 40 -6.84 -7.67 8.35
N ASP A 41 -5.90 -8.62 8.29
CA ASP A 41 -5.34 -9.12 7.03
C ASP A 41 -6.42 -9.85 6.21
N LEU A 42 -7.35 -10.53 6.90
CA LEU A 42 -8.56 -11.08 6.30
C LEU A 42 -9.48 -9.97 5.75
N TRP A 43 -9.60 -8.84 6.44
CA TRP A 43 -10.37 -7.68 5.98
C TRP A 43 -9.74 -7.00 4.76
N ILE A 44 -8.43 -6.76 4.74
CA ILE A 44 -7.71 -6.18 3.60
C ILE A 44 -7.80 -7.12 2.38
N SER A 45 -7.63 -8.42 2.59
CA SER A 45 -7.76 -9.42 1.51
C SER A 45 -9.21 -9.64 1.04
N HIS A 46 -10.22 -9.34 1.86
CA HIS A 46 -11.61 -9.29 1.44
C HIS A 46 -11.92 -8.01 0.67
N LEU A 47 -11.43 -6.86 1.14
CA LEU A 47 -11.60 -5.56 0.48
C LEU A 47 -10.88 -5.53 -0.88
N SER A 48 -9.73 -6.19 -0.99
CA SER A 48 -9.03 -6.36 -2.26
C SER A 48 -9.78 -7.20 -3.28
N LYS A 49 -10.80 -7.99 -2.88
CA LYS A 49 -11.67 -8.73 -3.82
C LYS A 49 -12.85 -7.90 -4.32
N GLU A 50 -13.36 -6.99 -3.50
CA GLU A 50 -14.55 -6.17 -3.83
C GLU A 50 -14.21 -4.76 -4.34
N GLY A 51 -12.96 -4.33 -4.12
CA GLY A 51 -12.43 -3.00 -4.41
C GLY A 51 -12.44 -2.10 -3.17
N PHE A 52 -11.53 -1.12 -3.15
CA PHE A 52 -11.37 -0.21 -2.01
C PHE A 52 -12.36 0.97 -2.06
N PRO A 53 -12.61 1.64 -0.91
CA PRO A 53 -13.30 2.93 -0.87
C PRO A 53 -12.57 4.00 -1.68
N ASP A 54 -13.30 5.00 -2.19
CA ASP A 54 -12.73 6.05 -3.04
C ASP A 54 -11.55 6.79 -2.38
N ARG A 55 -11.65 7.02 -1.06
CA ARG A 55 -10.63 7.72 -0.29
C ARG A 55 -9.30 6.96 -0.20
N VAL A 56 -9.33 5.63 -0.20
CA VAL A 56 -8.11 4.78 -0.21
C VAL A 56 -7.38 4.95 -1.53
N TYR A 57 -8.09 4.94 -2.67
CA TYR A 57 -7.47 5.19 -3.97
C TYR A 57 -6.86 6.59 -4.08
N LEU A 58 -7.54 7.61 -3.54
CA LEU A 58 -7.02 8.97 -3.55
C LEU A 58 -5.73 9.09 -2.73
N LEU A 59 -5.73 8.55 -1.50
CA LEU A 59 -4.54 8.56 -0.65
C LEU A 59 -3.39 7.76 -1.30
N ALA A 60 -3.68 6.58 -1.83
CA ALA A 60 -2.69 5.76 -2.53
C ALA A 60 -2.12 6.47 -3.76
N ALA A 61 -2.95 7.21 -4.51
CA ALA A 61 -2.52 8.01 -5.65
C ALA A 61 -1.57 9.14 -5.23
N VAL A 62 -1.85 9.82 -4.11
CA VAL A 62 -0.97 10.87 -3.56
C VAL A 62 0.38 10.26 -3.13
N ILE A 63 0.37 9.13 -2.43
CA ILE A 63 1.59 8.43 -2.00
C ILE A 63 2.41 8.01 -3.23
N PHE A 64 1.77 7.37 -4.22
CA PHE A 64 2.39 6.98 -5.48
C PHE A 64 2.99 8.20 -6.19
N GLN A 65 2.22 9.29 -6.32
CA GLN A 65 2.66 10.50 -7.00
C GLN A 65 3.93 11.08 -6.38
N ASN A 66 4.01 11.10 -5.05
CA ASN A 66 5.17 11.61 -4.32
C ASN A 66 6.43 10.72 -4.47
N GLN A 67 6.27 9.44 -4.79
CA GLN A 67 7.34 8.44 -4.72
C GLN A 67 7.67 7.77 -6.07
N HIS A 68 6.88 7.99 -7.12
CA HIS A 68 7.08 7.33 -8.40
C HIS A 68 8.43 7.68 -9.04
N LEU A 69 8.97 6.72 -9.78
CA LEU A 69 10.24 6.88 -10.46
C LEU A 69 10.04 7.80 -11.67
N GLU A 70 10.66 8.97 -11.63
CA GLU A 70 10.72 9.85 -12.79
C GLU A 70 11.79 9.36 -13.77
N LYS A 71 11.33 8.81 -14.90
CA LYS A 71 12.22 8.37 -15.97
C LYS A 71 12.81 9.59 -16.71
N PRO A 72 14.05 9.49 -17.25
CA PRO A 72 14.59 10.50 -18.15
C PRO A 72 13.65 10.72 -19.35
N ALA A 73 13.66 11.93 -19.93
CA ALA A 73 12.73 12.31 -21.01
C ALA A 73 12.69 11.30 -22.18
N ALA A 74 13.84 10.70 -22.54
CA ALA A 74 13.94 9.70 -23.60
C ALA A 74 13.15 8.39 -23.33
N HIS A 75 12.85 8.09 -22.06
CA HIS A 75 12.17 6.87 -21.62
C HIS A 75 10.84 7.16 -20.91
N ARG A 76 10.40 8.43 -20.91
CA ARG A 76 9.19 8.90 -20.21
C ARG A 76 7.99 8.84 -21.16
N PHE A 77 7.45 7.64 -21.31
CA PHE A 77 6.28 7.42 -22.18
C PHE A 77 4.95 7.77 -21.51
N ILE A 78 4.90 7.78 -20.17
CA ILE A 78 3.75 8.22 -19.38
C ILE A 78 4.14 9.42 -18.54
N ASN A 79 3.29 10.44 -18.54
CA ASN A 79 3.44 11.65 -17.73
C ASN A 79 2.44 11.63 -16.57
N TYR A 80 2.97 11.63 -15.34
CA TYR A 80 2.21 11.68 -14.09
C TYR A 80 1.99 13.11 -13.56
N GLY A 81 2.27 14.14 -14.37
CA GLY A 81 2.26 15.52 -13.90
C GLY A 81 3.54 15.89 -13.16
N LYS A 82 3.63 17.16 -12.72
CA LYS A 82 4.82 17.71 -12.06
C LYS A 82 4.66 17.87 -10.55
N ASP A 83 3.47 17.61 -10.03
CA ASP A 83 3.16 17.86 -8.63
C ASP A 83 3.83 16.79 -7.77
N ARG A 84 4.76 17.23 -6.93
CA ARG A 84 5.49 16.42 -5.94
C ARG A 84 5.33 17.07 -4.57
N GLY A 85 5.38 16.26 -3.51
CA GLY A 85 5.24 16.75 -2.15
C GLY A 85 3.81 17.15 -1.81
N LEU A 86 2.83 16.51 -2.45
CA LEU A 86 1.43 16.73 -2.14
C LEU A 86 1.15 16.34 -0.68
N PRO A 87 0.41 17.17 0.09
CA PRO A 87 0.10 16.86 1.47
C PRO A 87 -0.74 15.59 1.53
N LEU A 88 -0.38 14.68 2.43
CA LEU A 88 -1.20 13.50 2.70
C LEU A 88 -2.52 13.97 3.33
N PRO A 89 -3.68 13.56 2.79
CA PRO A 89 -4.96 13.80 3.43
C PRO A 89 -4.95 13.29 4.87
N GLU A 90 -5.41 14.08 5.84
CA GLU A 90 -5.57 13.61 7.21
C GLU A 90 -6.50 12.41 7.24
N PHE A 91 -6.01 11.28 7.77
CA PHE A 91 -6.77 10.05 7.90
C PHE A 91 -7.07 9.78 9.37
N ARG A 92 -8.31 9.38 9.68
CA ARG A 92 -8.74 9.03 11.05
C ARG A 92 -8.75 7.53 11.31
N ASP A 93 -8.60 6.74 10.26
CA ASP A 93 -8.77 5.29 10.24
C ASP A 93 -7.45 4.63 9.80
N ASP A 94 -6.78 4.01 10.75
CA ASP A 94 -5.45 3.41 10.57
C ASP A 94 -5.47 2.25 9.55
N ASP A 95 -6.58 1.52 9.44
CA ASP A 95 -6.67 0.35 8.56
C ASP A 95 -6.82 0.77 7.09
N MET A 96 -7.61 1.81 6.82
CA MET A 96 -7.68 2.41 5.48
C MET A 96 -6.37 3.08 5.08
N GLN A 97 -5.67 3.70 6.04
CA GLN A 97 -4.35 4.27 5.80
C GLN A 97 -3.34 3.17 5.43
N ARG A 98 -3.31 2.06 6.18
CA ARG A 98 -2.48 0.89 5.85
C ARG A 98 -2.80 0.35 4.46
N ALA A 99 -4.07 0.14 4.14
CA ALA A 99 -4.51 -0.32 2.82
C ALA A 99 -4.06 0.63 1.69
N ALA A 100 -4.10 1.94 1.93
CA ALA A 100 -3.62 2.91 0.94
C ALA A 100 -2.10 2.84 0.72
N TYR A 101 -1.31 2.68 1.79
CA TYR A 101 0.12 2.46 1.68
C TYR A 101 0.45 1.18 0.93
N GLU A 102 -0.17 0.06 1.30
CA GLU A 102 0.02 -1.23 0.62
C GLU A 102 -0.31 -1.14 -0.86
N LEU A 103 -1.44 -0.50 -1.19
CA LEU A 103 -1.85 -0.31 -2.58
C LEU A 103 -0.87 0.59 -3.35
N ALA A 104 -0.41 1.69 -2.75
CA ALA A 104 0.55 2.60 -3.36
C ALA A 104 1.91 1.92 -3.61
N PHE A 105 2.47 1.26 -2.60
CA PHE A 105 3.76 0.58 -2.72
C PHE A 105 3.69 -0.61 -3.67
N SER A 106 2.58 -1.35 -3.68
CA SER A 106 2.36 -2.39 -4.67
C SER A 106 2.30 -1.80 -6.08
N THR A 107 1.63 -0.66 -6.26
CA THR A 107 1.59 0.04 -7.55
C THR A 107 2.97 0.50 -8.01
N LEU A 108 3.77 1.10 -7.11
CA LEU A 108 5.16 1.52 -7.39
C LEU A 108 6.02 0.34 -7.84
N LYS A 109 5.87 -0.79 -7.17
CA LYS A 109 6.60 -2.02 -7.44
C LYS A 109 6.36 -2.54 -8.86
N TYR A 110 5.16 -2.33 -9.42
CA TYR A 110 4.80 -2.72 -10.78
C TYR A 110 4.70 -1.55 -11.76
N GLN A 111 5.26 -0.38 -11.44
CA GLN A 111 5.14 0.83 -12.25
C GLN A 111 5.53 0.58 -13.73
N GLU A 112 6.67 -0.08 -13.98
CA GLU A 112 7.14 -0.37 -15.35
C GLU A 112 6.14 -1.21 -16.16
N LEU A 113 5.55 -2.24 -15.55
CA LEU A 113 4.53 -3.09 -16.16
C LEU A 113 3.25 -2.30 -16.45
N LEU A 114 2.77 -1.53 -15.47
CA LEU A 114 1.54 -0.75 -15.61
C LEU A 114 1.68 0.28 -16.74
N GLU A 115 2.84 0.91 -16.86
CA GLU A 115 3.13 1.81 -17.97
C GLU A 115 3.10 1.09 -19.32
N GLU A 116 3.71 -0.11 -19.44
CA GLU A 116 3.68 -0.90 -20.68
C GLU A 116 2.23 -1.24 -21.08
N VAL A 117 1.40 -1.65 -20.11
CA VAL A 117 -0.02 -1.97 -20.34
C VAL A 117 -0.80 -0.74 -20.80
N LEU A 118 -0.57 0.43 -20.20
CA LEU A 118 -1.25 1.68 -20.57
C LEU A 118 -0.85 2.16 -21.99
N ILE A 119 0.39 1.91 -22.41
CA ILE A 119 0.87 2.23 -23.76
C ILE A 119 0.29 1.24 -24.77
N ASP A 120 0.41 -0.06 -24.54
CA ASP A 120 0.00 -1.12 -25.46
C ASP A 120 -1.54 -1.16 -25.65
N SER A 121 -2.30 -0.85 -24.61
CA SER A 121 -3.77 -0.73 -24.69
C SER A 121 -4.25 0.52 -25.45
N ARG A 122 -3.32 1.41 -25.86
CA ARG A 122 -3.58 2.74 -26.42
C ARG A 122 -4.42 3.63 -25.48
N PHE A 123 -4.41 3.34 -24.18
CA PHE A 123 -5.11 4.14 -23.17
C PHE A 123 -4.50 5.54 -23.13
N TYR A 124 -3.19 5.62 -22.95
CA TYR A 124 -2.48 6.91 -22.82
C TYR A 124 -2.56 7.77 -24.10
N ARG A 125 -2.49 7.15 -25.29
CA ARG A 125 -2.59 7.86 -26.58
C ARG A 125 -3.91 8.59 -26.77
N LYS A 126 -5.00 8.08 -26.20
CA LYS A 126 -6.31 8.72 -26.28
C LYS A 126 -6.50 9.85 -25.27
N GLN A 127 -5.52 10.07 -24.38
CA GLN A 127 -5.56 11.03 -23.28
C GLN A 127 -6.94 11.16 -22.62
N PRO A 128 -7.56 10.05 -22.19
CA PRO A 128 -8.92 10.11 -21.67
C PRO A 128 -8.99 10.74 -20.28
N VAL A 129 -7.83 10.98 -19.65
CA VAL A 129 -7.66 11.49 -18.29
C VAL A 129 -6.47 12.48 -18.30
N PRO A 130 -6.51 13.58 -17.54
CA PRO A 130 -5.40 14.53 -17.51
C PRO A 130 -4.17 13.98 -16.75
N ALA A 131 -3.00 14.58 -16.97
CA ALA A 131 -1.71 14.03 -16.52
C ALA A 131 -1.57 13.93 -15.00
N ASP A 132 -2.14 14.89 -14.26
CA ASP A 132 -2.20 14.95 -12.79
C ASP A 132 -3.02 13.79 -12.17
N GLN A 133 -3.92 13.19 -12.93
CA GLN A 133 -4.72 12.04 -12.52
C GLN A 133 -4.13 10.69 -12.95
N MET A 134 -3.01 10.67 -13.69
CA MET A 134 -2.39 9.42 -14.13
C MET A 134 -1.86 8.58 -12.97
N GLY A 135 -1.50 9.20 -11.83
CA GLY A 135 -1.14 8.47 -10.61
C GLY A 135 -2.33 7.65 -10.09
N LEU A 136 -3.51 8.25 -10.07
CA LEU A 136 -4.76 7.58 -9.72
C LEU A 136 -5.11 6.46 -10.73
N VAL A 137 -4.91 6.70 -12.03
CA VAL A 137 -5.08 5.68 -13.07
C VAL A 137 -4.17 4.46 -12.80
N ALA A 138 -2.90 4.68 -12.48
CA ALA A 138 -1.95 3.58 -12.22
C ALA A 138 -2.37 2.75 -10.99
N VAL A 139 -2.71 3.43 -9.89
CA VAL A 139 -3.15 2.79 -8.65
C VAL A 139 -4.44 1.99 -8.86
N MET A 140 -5.44 2.57 -9.53
CA MET A 140 -6.69 1.86 -9.81
C MET A 140 -6.49 0.73 -10.82
N LEU A 141 -5.62 0.89 -11.81
CA LEU A 141 -5.30 -0.16 -12.76
C LEU A 141 -4.68 -1.38 -12.06
N PHE A 142 -3.76 -1.14 -11.11
CA PHE A 142 -3.11 -2.18 -10.33
C PHE A 142 -4.13 -3.02 -9.55
N ASP A 143 -5.07 -2.37 -8.86
CA ASP A 143 -6.16 -3.07 -8.16
C ASP A 143 -7.11 -3.79 -9.14
N PHE A 144 -7.45 -3.14 -10.26
CA PHE A 144 -8.41 -3.70 -11.22
C PHE A 144 -7.89 -4.98 -11.87
N GLN A 145 -6.60 -5.04 -12.20
CA GLN A 145 -6.03 -6.26 -12.79
C GLN A 145 -6.03 -7.44 -11.81
N ASP A 146 -5.79 -7.18 -10.52
CA ASP A 146 -5.73 -8.22 -9.49
C ASP A 146 -7.10 -8.87 -9.31
N ARG A 147 -8.15 -8.02 -9.34
CA ARG A 147 -9.55 -8.46 -9.31
C ARG A 147 -10.08 -9.07 -10.61
N LYS A 148 -9.29 -9.12 -11.70
CA LYS A 148 -9.73 -9.53 -13.06
C LYS A 148 -10.76 -8.57 -13.70
N PHE A 149 -10.65 -7.28 -13.40
CA PHE A 149 -11.42 -6.16 -13.94
C PHE A 149 -12.96 -6.16 -13.72
N PRO A 150 -13.57 -6.68 -12.64
CA PRO A 150 -14.97 -6.44 -12.33
C PRO A 150 -15.16 -4.99 -11.84
N LYS A 151 -16.36 -4.46 -12.04
CA LYS A 151 -16.76 -3.17 -11.44
C LYS A 151 -16.75 -3.30 -9.92
N ARG A 152 -16.26 -2.29 -9.19
CA ARG A 152 -16.24 -2.30 -7.72
C ARG A 152 -17.66 -2.41 -7.14
N LYS A 153 -17.81 -3.21 -6.08
CA LYS A 153 -19.04 -3.21 -5.28
C LYS A 153 -18.95 -2.06 -4.28
N ARG A 154 -19.66 -0.96 -4.54
CA ARG A 154 -19.59 0.22 -3.68
C ARG A 154 -20.45 0.02 -2.42
N GLN A 155 -19.90 0.41 -1.27
CA GLN A 155 -20.70 0.54 -0.05
C GLN A 155 -21.68 1.72 -0.21
N ARG A 156 -22.96 1.50 0.14
CA ARG A 156 -24.03 2.50 -0.04
C ARG A 156 -23.84 3.80 0.74
N LYS A 157 -22.98 3.82 1.77
CA LYS A 157 -22.72 4.98 2.65
C LYS A 157 -21.34 5.64 2.44
N GLY A 158 -20.56 5.22 1.44
CA GLY A 158 -19.21 5.74 1.23
C GLY A 158 -19.20 7.17 0.67
N GLU A 159 -18.19 7.95 1.07
CA GLU A 159 -17.86 9.23 0.43
C GLU A 159 -17.63 9.04 -1.07
N ILE A 160 -18.16 9.98 -1.84
CA ILE A 160 -18.15 9.96 -3.30
C ILE A 160 -17.10 10.96 -3.77
N ILE A 161 -16.04 10.46 -4.40
CA ILE A 161 -14.98 11.32 -4.95
C ILE A 161 -15.06 11.25 -6.46
N GLU A 162 -15.44 12.36 -7.10
CA GLU A 162 -15.77 12.36 -8.53
C GLU A 162 -14.57 11.97 -9.40
N ALA A 163 -13.36 12.40 -9.07
CA ALA A 163 -12.14 12.01 -9.79
C ALA A 163 -11.94 10.47 -9.83
N VAL A 164 -12.20 9.78 -8.72
CA VAL A 164 -12.10 8.31 -8.64
C VAL A 164 -13.16 7.65 -9.52
N ARG A 165 -14.35 8.25 -9.61
CA ARG A 165 -15.44 7.75 -10.45
C ARG A 165 -15.16 7.94 -11.93
N GLU A 166 -14.66 9.11 -12.31
CA GLU A 166 -14.28 9.42 -13.69
C GLU A 166 -13.21 8.44 -14.17
N VAL A 167 -12.13 8.26 -13.40
CA VAL A 167 -11.07 7.31 -13.70
C VAL A 167 -11.59 5.88 -13.77
N GLU A 168 -12.41 5.44 -12.82
CA GLU A 168 -13.03 4.11 -12.85
C GLU A 168 -13.85 3.88 -14.13
N ASN A 169 -14.70 4.83 -14.49
CA ASN A 169 -15.54 4.73 -15.68
C ASN A 169 -14.69 4.67 -16.95
N VAL A 170 -13.61 5.45 -17.02
CA VAL A 170 -12.67 5.41 -18.13
C VAL A 170 -11.95 4.06 -18.18
N LEU A 171 -11.41 3.56 -17.07
CA LEU A 171 -10.75 2.25 -17.02
C LEU A 171 -11.70 1.12 -17.45
N LEU A 172 -12.96 1.15 -17.02
CA LEU A 172 -13.97 0.16 -17.43
C LEU A 172 -14.28 0.20 -18.93
N ARG A 173 -14.32 1.38 -19.54
CA ARG A 173 -14.47 1.51 -21.01
C ARG A 173 -13.31 0.86 -21.78
N PHE A 174 -12.12 0.80 -21.18
CA PHE A 174 -10.93 0.20 -21.78
C PHE A 174 -10.63 -1.21 -21.26
N LYS A 175 -11.47 -1.78 -20.39
CA LYS A 175 -11.24 -3.08 -19.72
C LYS A 175 -10.70 -4.16 -20.65
N THR A 176 -11.36 -4.43 -21.77
CA THR A 176 -10.94 -5.50 -22.70
C THR A 176 -9.56 -5.22 -23.29
N LYS A 177 -9.26 -3.96 -23.61
CA LYS A 177 -7.98 -3.56 -24.18
C LYS A 177 -6.86 -3.63 -23.15
N LEU A 178 -7.13 -3.22 -21.91
CA LEU A 178 -6.20 -3.29 -20.79
C LEU A 178 -5.91 -4.75 -20.42
N ALA A 179 -6.93 -5.59 -20.29
CA ALA A 179 -6.77 -7.02 -20.02
C ALA A 179 -6.00 -7.72 -21.14
N ALA A 180 -6.29 -7.41 -22.41
CA ALA A 180 -5.57 -7.97 -23.54
C ALA A 180 -4.11 -7.46 -23.62
N ALA A 181 -3.86 -6.19 -23.30
CA ALA A 181 -2.50 -5.64 -23.22
C ALA A 181 -1.69 -6.32 -22.12
N LEU A 182 -2.27 -6.50 -20.94
CA LEU A 182 -1.64 -7.25 -19.85
C LEU A 182 -1.33 -8.70 -20.23
N ALA A 183 -2.25 -9.38 -20.92
CA ALA A 183 -2.02 -10.73 -21.42
C ALA A 183 -0.88 -10.78 -22.44
N ARG A 184 -0.81 -9.82 -23.37
CA ARG A 184 0.30 -9.69 -24.32
C ARG A 184 1.63 -9.41 -23.63
N CYS A 185 1.67 -8.53 -22.63
CA CYS A 185 2.86 -8.30 -21.82
C CYS A 185 3.31 -9.60 -21.15
N ARG A 186 2.40 -10.37 -20.54
CA ARG A 186 2.72 -11.67 -19.93
C ARG A 186 3.35 -12.65 -20.92
N LEU A 187 2.78 -12.76 -22.12
CA LEU A 187 3.31 -13.62 -23.17
C LEU A 187 4.67 -13.15 -23.67
N ARG A 188 4.85 -11.84 -23.91
CA ARG A 188 6.10 -11.26 -24.43
C ARG A 188 7.29 -11.54 -23.52
N HIS A 189 7.06 -11.50 -22.21
CA HIS A 189 8.10 -11.71 -21.21
C HIS A 189 8.13 -13.16 -20.67
N ASN A 190 7.36 -14.09 -21.24
CA ASN A 190 7.23 -15.49 -20.77
C ASN A 190 6.89 -15.63 -19.27
N HIS A 191 6.05 -14.73 -18.76
CA HIS A 191 5.67 -14.68 -17.35
C HIS A 191 4.29 -15.28 -17.11
N SER A 192 4.19 -16.24 -16.17
CA SER A 192 2.92 -16.86 -15.77
C SER A 192 2.05 -15.96 -14.89
N CYS A 193 2.67 -15.05 -14.13
CA CYS A 193 1.99 -14.09 -13.27
C CYS A 193 2.69 -12.72 -13.28
N ILE A 194 2.06 -11.74 -12.65
CA ILE A 194 2.58 -10.37 -12.57
C ILE A 194 3.81 -10.27 -11.67
N GLU A 195 3.91 -11.13 -10.67
CA GLU A 195 5.05 -11.16 -9.73
C GLU A 195 6.38 -11.46 -10.44
N CYS A 196 6.34 -12.14 -11.59
CA CYS A 196 7.51 -12.41 -12.41
C CYS A 196 8.05 -11.15 -13.12
N PHE A 197 7.29 -10.07 -13.22
CA PHE A 197 7.77 -8.79 -13.79
C PHE A 197 8.71 -8.03 -12.86
N LEU A 198 8.78 -8.46 -11.60
CA LEU A 198 9.72 -7.90 -10.66
C LEU A 198 11.12 -8.35 -10.99
N ARG A 199 12.09 -7.46 -10.79
CA ARG A 199 13.50 -7.83 -10.83
C ARG A 199 13.73 -8.96 -9.83
N GLU A 200 14.52 -9.94 -10.23
CA GLU A 200 14.76 -11.15 -9.42
C GLU A 200 15.31 -10.82 -8.03
N THR A 201 16.10 -9.75 -7.90
CA THR A 201 16.60 -9.25 -6.62
C THR A 201 15.48 -8.80 -5.67
N VAL A 202 14.44 -8.16 -6.19
CA VAL A 202 13.27 -7.73 -5.40
C VAL A 202 12.43 -8.94 -5.01
N ARG A 203 12.24 -9.89 -5.93
CA ARG A 203 11.51 -11.15 -5.64
C ARG A 203 12.22 -11.96 -4.55
N LYS A 204 13.53 -12.18 -4.68
CA LYS A 204 14.34 -12.88 -3.66
C LYS A 204 14.27 -12.19 -2.31
N LYS A 205 14.35 -10.86 -2.27
CA LYS A 205 14.18 -10.10 -1.02
C LYS A 205 12.80 -10.30 -0.39
N GLN A 206 11.74 -10.38 -1.18
CA GLN A 206 10.39 -10.64 -0.66
C GLN A 206 10.23 -12.07 -0.15
N GLU A 207 10.70 -13.07 -0.91
CA GLU A 207 10.73 -14.47 -0.47
C GLU A 207 11.55 -14.64 0.81
N MET A 208 12.63 -13.88 0.96
CA MET A 208 13.43 -13.85 2.18
C MET A 208 12.69 -13.13 3.32
N ALA A 209 12.03 -12.00 3.06
CA ALA A 209 11.26 -11.27 4.06
C ALA A 209 10.15 -12.12 4.68
N LEU A 210 9.46 -12.95 3.89
CA LEU A 210 8.45 -13.90 4.38
C LEU A 210 9.03 -15.02 5.25
N LYS A 211 10.33 -15.28 5.15
CA LYS A 211 11.03 -16.33 5.91
C LYS A 211 11.82 -15.76 7.08
N LEU A 212 11.99 -14.44 7.14
CA LEU A 212 12.82 -13.79 8.14
C LEU A 212 12.05 -13.74 9.47
N PRO A 213 12.69 -14.15 10.58
CA PRO A 213 12.15 -13.94 11.92
C PRO A 213 11.87 -12.45 12.16
N LEU A 214 10.87 -12.16 12.98
CA LEU A 214 10.56 -10.79 13.37
C LEU A 214 11.48 -10.38 14.53
N TYR A 215 12.26 -9.32 14.33
CA TYR A 215 13.18 -8.78 15.32
C TYR A 215 12.55 -7.56 15.99
N ALA A 216 12.52 -7.58 17.33
CA ALA A 216 12.05 -6.47 18.14
C ALA A 216 13.16 -6.04 19.10
N TRP A 217 13.44 -4.74 19.15
CA TRP A 217 14.40 -4.17 20.09
C TRP A 217 13.67 -3.66 21.32
N VAL A 218 14.11 -4.10 22.51
CA VAL A 218 13.56 -3.62 23.77
C VAL A 218 14.06 -2.21 24.05
N ASN A 219 13.12 -1.30 24.29
CA ASN A 219 13.45 0.06 24.69
C ASN A 219 13.86 0.08 26.17
N THR A 220 15.17 -0.06 26.42
CA THR A 220 15.78 -0.10 27.74
C THR A 220 15.64 1.19 28.56
N LEU A 221 15.27 2.31 27.93
CA LEU A 221 14.95 3.57 28.62
C LEU A 221 13.56 3.54 29.28
N LYS A 222 12.67 2.64 28.84
CA LYS A 222 11.29 2.53 29.35
C LYS A 222 11.06 1.28 30.20
N SER A 223 11.66 0.16 29.83
CA SER A 223 11.48 -1.13 30.49
C SER A 223 12.75 -1.96 30.38
N SER A 224 12.96 -2.88 31.32
CA SER A 224 14.07 -3.83 31.25
C SER A 224 13.72 -5.03 30.36
N LEU A 225 14.75 -5.72 29.86
CA LEU A 225 14.57 -6.95 29.09
C LEU A 225 13.79 -8.01 29.90
N ASP A 226 14.15 -8.21 31.18
CA ASP A 226 13.51 -9.20 32.05
C ASP A 226 12.02 -8.91 32.26
N GLU A 227 11.67 -7.63 32.39
CA GLU A 227 10.30 -7.17 32.55
C GLU A 227 9.49 -7.48 31.29
N VAL A 228 10.01 -7.16 30.10
CA VAL A 228 9.36 -7.49 28.83
C VAL A 228 9.21 -9.00 28.64
N GLN A 229 10.24 -9.78 28.95
CA GLN A 229 10.16 -11.24 28.90
C GLN A 229 9.11 -11.80 29.87
N SER A 230 8.98 -11.20 31.06
CA SER A 230 7.96 -11.61 32.03
C SER A 230 6.54 -11.35 31.51
N VAL A 231 6.33 -10.19 30.87
CA VAL A 231 5.04 -9.83 30.26
C VAL A 231 4.70 -10.79 29.11
N LEU A 232 5.67 -11.12 28.25
CA LEU A 232 5.47 -12.09 27.17
C LEU A 232 5.09 -13.48 27.71
N ARG A 233 5.78 -13.95 28.75
CA ARG A 233 5.45 -15.22 29.43
C ARG A 233 4.04 -15.20 30.02
N ASN A 234 3.65 -14.10 30.66
CA ASN A 234 2.31 -13.92 31.21
C ASN A 234 1.23 -13.85 30.12
N ALA A 235 1.58 -13.38 28.92
CA ALA A 235 0.71 -13.37 27.76
C ALA A 235 0.63 -14.73 27.02
N GLY A 236 1.28 -15.77 27.54
CA GLY A 236 1.25 -17.13 26.99
C GLY A 236 2.38 -17.46 26.01
N PHE A 237 3.37 -16.59 25.84
CA PHE A 237 4.53 -16.89 25.02
C PHE A 237 5.58 -17.72 25.77
N SER A 238 6.26 -18.63 25.07
CA SER A 238 7.32 -19.46 25.64
C SER A 238 8.69 -19.12 25.07
N GLN A 239 9.70 -19.05 25.94
CA GLN A 239 11.06 -18.73 25.53
C GLN A 239 11.79 -19.99 25.03
N VAL A 240 12.38 -19.93 23.84
CA VAL A 240 13.20 -20.99 23.24
C VAL A 240 14.66 -20.57 23.14
N LYS A 241 15.55 -21.55 22.97
CA LYS A 241 17.01 -21.32 23.00
C LYS A 241 17.59 -20.90 21.66
N SER A 242 16.93 -21.22 20.55
CA SER A 242 17.43 -20.93 19.20
C SER A 242 16.31 -20.49 18.26
N ILE A 243 16.71 -19.74 17.23
CA ILE A 243 15.83 -19.24 16.17
C ILE A 243 15.13 -20.40 15.44
N GLU A 244 15.79 -21.55 15.28
CA GLU A 244 15.24 -22.74 14.61
C GLU A 244 14.03 -23.36 15.33
N GLN A 245 13.90 -23.10 16.64
CA GLN A 245 12.81 -23.58 17.49
C GLN A 245 11.63 -22.60 17.53
N LEU A 246 11.73 -21.45 16.86
CA LEU A 246 10.66 -20.46 16.81
C LEU A 246 9.47 -20.97 16.01
N LYS A 247 8.33 -21.16 16.68
CA LYS A 247 7.05 -21.62 16.10
C LYS A 247 5.90 -21.12 16.96
N GLY A 248 4.89 -20.52 16.33
CA GLY A 248 3.68 -20.05 17.04
C GLY A 248 4.02 -19.01 18.11
N HIS A 249 3.56 -19.23 19.34
CA HIS A 249 3.74 -18.30 20.46
C HIS A 249 5.09 -18.52 21.18
N THR A 250 6.20 -18.47 20.44
CA THR A 250 7.54 -18.57 21.03
C THR A 250 8.42 -17.38 20.68
N PHE A 251 9.41 -17.10 21.52
CA PHE A 251 10.41 -16.07 21.30
C PHE A 251 11.78 -16.52 21.79
N CYS A 252 12.86 -15.96 21.24
CA CYS A 252 14.21 -16.14 21.77
C CYS A 252 14.95 -14.80 21.85
N GLN A 253 16.02 -14.77 22.63
CA GLN A 253 16.90 -13.61 22.69
C GLN A 253 18.00 -13.74 21.63
N ASP A 254 18.37 -12.64 20.99
CA ASP A 254 19.46 -12.65 20.03
C ASP A 254 20.82 -12.86 20.75
N PRO A 255 21.67 -13.80 20.29
CA PRO A 255 22.97 -14.07 20.94
C PRO A 255 23.97 -12.93 20.83
N HIS A 256 23.84 -12.07 19.80
CA HIS A 256 24.77 -10.99 19.50
C HIS A 256 24.26 -9.63 20.01
N CYS A 257 22.94 -9.48 20.14
CA CYS A 257 22.29 -8.25 20.57
C CYS A 257 21.44 -8.50 21.82
N GLY A 258 22.00 -8.18 22.99
CA GLY A 258 21.38 -8.48 24.29
C GLY A 258 19.97 -7.89 24.47
N ASP A 259 19.68 -6.75 23.86
CA ASP A 259 18.38 -6.08 24.00
C ASP A 259 17.35 -6.52 22.93
N THR A 260 17.69 -7.47 22.07
CA THR A 260 16.86 -7.87 20.94
C THR A 260 16.15 -9.20 21.20
N LEU A 261 14.84 -9.19 20.97
CA LEU A 261 13.99 -10.38 20.99
C LEU A 261 13.62 -10.77 19.56
N VAL A 262 13.58 -12.08 19.30
CA VAL A 262 13.32 -12.66 18.00
C VAL A 262 12.08 -13.54 18.09
N PHE A 263 11.17 -13.35 17.14
CA PHE A 263 9.90 -14.04 17.01
C PHE A 263 9.83 -14.78 15.67
N PRO A 264 9.00 -15.84 15.54
CA PRO A 264 8.83 -16.53 14.26
C PRO A 264 8.32 -15.58 13.16
N ALA A 265 8.62 -15.91 11.91
CA ALA A 265 8.02 -15.25 10.76
C ALA A 265 6.49 -15.42 10.75
N GLN A 266 5.76 -14.38 10.33
CA GLN A 266 4.29 -14.39 10.18
C GLN A 266 3.86 -15.04 8.86
#